data_AF-A0A7V8F3S1-F1
#
_entry.id   AF-A0A7V8F3S1-F1
#
_cell.length_a   1.000
_cell.length_b   1.000
_cell.length_c   1.000
_cell.angle_alpha   90.00
_cell.angle_beta   90.00
_cell.angle_gamma   90.00
#
_symmetry.space_group_name_H-M   'P 1'
#
loop_
_entity.id
_entity.type
_entity.pdbx_description
1 polymer ?
#
loop_
_entity_poly.entity_id
_entity_poly.type
_entity_poly.pdbx_seq_one_letter_code
_entity_poly.pdbx_strand_id
1 'polypeptide(L)' 'MSTEEESIAAKFAVWCLRCERAYSAREFRKVDGVRLCPYPDCDGDAALDQWDWARIRHENPIYPASPLRGHFYPLHARRR' A
#
# COMPACT_ATOMS: atom_id res chain seq x y z
N MET A 1 -15.07 5.89 16.73
CA MET A 1 -15.25 5.05 15.53
C MET A 1 -13.89 4.44 15.25
N SER A 2 -13.77 3.14 15.47
CA SER A 2 -12.53 2.39 15.44
C SER A 2 -11.88 2.48 14.06
N THR A 3 -10.74 3.15 13.94
CA THR A 3 -9.82 2.98 12.80
C THR A 3 -9.21 1.60 12.93
N GLU A 4 -9.96 0.58 12.51
CA GLU A 4 -9.49 -0.80 12.55
C GLU A 4 -8.37 -0.95 11.54
N GLU A 5 -7.17 -1.25 12.04
CA GLU A 5 -6.05 -1.79 11.26
C GLU A 5 -6.44 -3.17 10.72
N GLU A 6 -7.30 -3.17 9.70
CA GLU A 6 -7.79 -4.38 9.07
C GLU A 6 -6.67 -5.07 8.31
N SER A 7 -6.45 -6.35 8.58
CA SER A 7 -5.50 -7.18 7.84
C SER A 7 -6.06 -7.48 6.46
N ILE A 8 -5.28 -7.22 5.41
CA ILE A 8 -5.65 -7.50 4.02
C ILE A 8 -5.05 -8.85 3.63
N ALA A 9 -5.82 -9.71 2.98
CA ALA A 9 -5.24 -10.94 2.42
C ALA A 9 -4.17 -10.59 1.37
N ALA A 10 -2.96 -11.16 1.50
CA ALA A 10 -1.78 -10.89 0.67
C ALA A 10 -2.08 -10.84 -0.85
N LYS A 11 -2.94 -11.74 -1.33
CA LYS A 11 -3.34 -11.84 -2.75
C LYS A 11 -4.03 -10.57 -3.27
N PHE A 12 -4.69 -9.81 -2.41
CA PHE A 12 -5.42 -8.60 -2.77
C PHE A 12 -4.73 -7.33 -2.29
N ALA A 13 -3.61 -7.46 -1.57
CA ALA A 13 -2.89 -6.33 -1.03
C ALA A 13 -1.88 -5.77 -2.05
N VAL A 14 -1.80 -4.45 -2.06
CA VAL A 14 -0.83 -3.66 -2.81
C VAL A 14 -0.17 -2.65 -1.87
N TRP A 15 1.00 -2.19 -2.26
CA TRP A 15 1.83 -1.24 -1.52
C TRP A 15 2.18 -0.07 -2.43
N CYS A 16 1.97 1.17 -1.96
CA CYS A 16 2.22 2.37 -2.75
C CYS A 16 3.70 2.77 -2.75
N LEU A 17 4.30 3.04 -3.91
CA LEU A 17 5.68 3.51 -4.02
C LEU A 17 5.89 4.94 -3.47
N ARG A 18 4.80 5.72 -3.34
CA ARG A 18 4.86 7.14 -2.96
C ARG A 18 4.74 7.35 -1.46
N CYS A 19 3.77 6.69 -0.84
CA CYS A 19 3.48 6.83 0.60
C CYS A 19 3.83 5.60 1.43
N GLU A 20 4.28 4.52 0.79
CA GLU A 20 4.70 3.26 1.42
C GLU A 20 3.65 2.60 2.32
N ARG A 21 2.37 2.91 2.10
CA ARG A 21 1.23 2.29 2.81
C ARG A 21 0.62 1.14 2.02
N ALA A 22 0.15 0.13 2.73
CA ALA A 22 -0.56 -1.01 2.15
C ALA A 22 -2.07 -0.78 2.09
N TYR A 23 -2.71 -1.18 0.99
CA TYR A 23 -4.16 -1.08 0.77
C TYR A 23 -4.64 -2.22 -0.12
N SER A 24 -5.95 -2.41 -0.23
CA SER A 24 -6.52 -3.43 -1.13
C SER A 24 -6.47 -2.92 -2.58
N ALA A 25 -6.11 -3.78 -3.54
CA ALA A 25 -6.02 -3.45 -4.97
C ALA A 25 -7.34 -2.93 -5.58
N ARG A 26 -8.46 -3.11 -4.88
CA ARG A 26 -9.79 -2.59 -5.27
C ARG A 26 -10.08 -1.20 -4.72
N GLU A 27 -9.23 -0.69 -3.82
CA GLU A 27 -9.37 0.63 -3.22
C GLU A 27 -8.57 1.65 -4.00
N PHE A 28 -9.24 2.69 -4.47
CA PHE A 28 -8.61 3.82 -5.13
C PHE A 28 -9.53 5.05 -5.02
N ARG A 29 -8.94 6.24 -5.08
CA ARG A 29 -9.68 7.47 -5.35
C ARG A 29 -9.74 7.66 -6.86
N LYS A 30 -10.86 8.16 -7.37
CA LYS A 30 -10.97 8.54 -8.79
C LYS A 30 -11.03 10.06 -8.88
N VAL A 31 -10.06 10.65 -9.55
CA VAL A 31 -9.95 12.11 -9.76
C VAL A 31 -9.70 12.33 -11.25
N ASP A 32 -10.58 13.06 -11.92
CA ASP A 32 -10.48 13.39 -13.35
C ASP A 32 -10.22 12.17 -14.26
N GLY A 33 -10.81 11.03 -13.93
CA GLY A 33 -10.66 9.78 -14.68
C GLY A 33 -9.45 8.94 -14.31
N VAL A 34 -8.50 9.47 -13.53
CA VAL A 34 -7.31 8.78 -13.04
C VAL A 34 -7.63 8.04 -11.74
N ARG A 35 -7.04 6.84 -11.57
CA ARG A 35 -7.11 6.10 -10.29
C ARG A 35 -5.88 6.44 -9.46
N LEU A 36 -6.10 7.00 -8.29
CA LEU A 36 -5.05 7.37 -7.34
C LEU A 36 -5.11 6.48 -6.11
N CYS A 37 -3.98 6.43 -5.40
CA CYS A 37 -3.86 5.85 -4.07
C CYS A 37 -5.06 6.23 -3.20
N PRO A 38 -5.66 5.29 -2.46
CA PRO A 38 -6.88 5.55 -1.70
C PRO A 38 -6.69 6.59 -0.58
N TYR A 39 -5.44 6.82 -0.15
CA TYR A 39 -5.13 7.81 0.88
C TYR A 39 -5.16 9.23 0.29
N PRO A 40 -5.89 10.17 0.92
CA PRO A 40 -6.11 11.52 0.39
C PRO A 40 -4.84 12.38 0.42
N ASP A 41 -3.87 12.04 1.27
CA ASP A 41 -2.56 12.68 1.42
C ASP A 41 -1.48 12.10 0.49
N CYS A 42 -1.85 11.24 -0.46
CA CYS A 42 -0.93 10.62 -1.42
C CYS A 42 -1.40 10.87 -2.86
N ASP A 43 -0.48 11.22 -3.75
CA ASP A 43 -0.72 11.50 -5.17
C ASP A 43 -0.40 10.33 -6.11
N GLY A 44 -0.01 9.17 -5.59
CA GLY A 44 0.42 8.04 -6.40
C GLY A 44 -0.68 7.50 -7.30
N ASP A 45 -0.34 7.19 -8.55
CA ASP A 45 -1.21 6.54 -9.51
C ASP A 45 -1.41 5.06 -9.10
N ALA A 46 -2.64 4.66 -8.81
CA ALA A 46 -2.94 3.30 -8.35
C ALA A 46 -2.77 2.23 -9.44
N ALA A 47 -2.48 2.58 -10.68
CA ALA A 47 -2.10 1.64 -11.73
C ALA A 47 -0.57 1.52 -11.91
N LEU A 48 0.18 2.61 -11.66
CA LEU A 48 1.61 2.69 -11.94
C LEU A 48 2.50 2.70 -10.68
N ASP A 49 2.04 3.36 -9.61
CA ASP A 49 2.79 3.59 -8.36
C ASP A 49 2.45 2.59 -7.26
N GLN A 50 2.21 1.34 -7.64
CA GLN A 50 1.99 0.26 -6.68
C GLN A 50 2.73 -1.02 -7.03
N TRP A 51 3.16 -1.75 -6.00
CA TRP A 51 3.58 -3.14 -6.10
C TRP A 51 2.59 -4.06 -5.42
N ASP A 52 2.42 -5.26 -5.94
CA ASP A 52 1.71 -6.30 -5.19
C ASP A 52 2.47 -6.65 -3.91
N TRP A 53 1.73 -7.19 -2.93
CA TRP A 53 2.30 -7.51 -1.63
C TRP A 53 3.38 -8.60 -1.71
N ALA A 54 3.27 -9.52 -2.66
CA ALA A 54 4.25 -10.60 -2.82
C ALA A 54 5.62 -10.05 -3.24
N ARG A 55 5.64 -9.06 -4.13
CA ARG A 55 6.84 -8.37 -4.59
C ARG A 55 7.52 -7.62 -3.45
N ILE A 56 6.81 -6.75 -2.73
CA ILE A 56 7.43 -5.96 -1.65
C ILE A 56 7.95 -6.87 -0.52
N ARG A 57 7.28 -7.99 -0.24
CA ARG A 57 7.76 -9.03 0.71
C ARG A 57 8.97 -9.80 0.20
N HIS A 58 9.09 -10.03 -1.10
CA HIS A 58 10.28 -10.65 -1.67
C HIS A 58 11.51 -9.77 -1.43
N GLU A 59 11.36 -8.46 -1.60
CA GLU A 59 12.41 -7.48 -1.32
C GLU A 59 12.61 -7.23 0.19
N ASN A 60 11.55 -7.43 1.00
CA ASN A 60 11.56 -7.25 2.45
C ASN A 60 10.98 -8.48 3.18
N PRO A 61 11.76 -9.57 3.35
CA PRO A 61 11.27 -10.81 3.93
C PRO A 61 10.75 -10.70 5.37
N ILE A 62 11.11 -9.62 6.08
CA ILE A 62 10.65 -9.31 7.44
C ILE A 62 9.18 -8.83 7.49
N TYR A 63 8.61 -8.43 6.36
CA TYR A 63 7.22 -7.98 6.31
C TYR A 63 6.24 -9.12 6.53
N PRO A 64 5.11 -8.86 7.21
CA PRO A 64 4.16 -9.88 7.58
C PRO A 64 3.53 -10.53 6.35
N ALA A 65 3.07 -11.77 6.48
CA ALA A 65 2.40 -12.49 5.41
C ALA A 65 1.20 -11.71 4.85
N SER A 66 0.42 -11.08 5.73
CA SER A 66 -0.69 -10.18 5.40
C SER A 66 -0.40 -8.78 5.96
N PRO A 67 -0.50 -7.70 5.16
CA PRO A 67 -0.32 -6.35 5.66
C PRO A 67 -1.56 -5.84 6.40
N LEU A 68 -1.33 -4.85 7.25
CA LEU A 68 -2.38 -4.03 7.83
C LEU A 68 -2.69 -2.88 6.86
N ARG A 69 -3.98 -2.67 6.60
CA ARG A 69 -4.46 -1.57 5.78
C ARG A 69 -4.06 -0.23 6.40
N GLY A 70 -3.48 0.66 5.58
CA GLY A 70 -3.04 1.99 6.01
C GLY A 70 -1.72 2.02 6.74
N HIS A 71 -1.20 0.85 7.15
CA HIS A 71 0.07 0.75 7.82
C HIS A 71 1.23 1.05 6.86
N PHE A 72 2.26 1.71 7.40
CA PHE A 72 3.43 2.17 6.67
C PHE A 72 4.54 1.11 6.71
N TYR A 73 5.04 0.72 5.54
CA TYR A 73 6.04 -0.32 5.34
C TYR A 73 7.21 0.24 4.52
N PRO A 74 8.26 0.81 5.17
CA PRO A 74 9.33 1.55 4.50
C PRO A 74 10.30 0.66 3.72
N LEU A 75 10.43 0.86 2.40
CA LEU A 75 11.37 0.09 1.56
C LEU A 75 12.84 0.44 1.86
N HIS A 76 13.09 1.70 2.21
CA HIS A 76 14.39 2.13 2.68
C HIS A 76 14.25 2.56 4.14
N ALA A 77 14.68 1.69 5.07
CA ALA A 77 15.00 2.16 6.42
C ALA A 77 15.93 3.35 6.24
N ARG A 78 15.47 4.57 6.56
CA ARG A 78 16.23 5.81 6.35
C ARG A 78 17.65 5.56 6.85
N ARG A 79 18.62 5.50 5.94
CA ARG A 79 20.02 5.61 6.32
C ARG A 79 20.12 7.00 6.98
N ARG A 80 20.30 7.00 8.30
CA ARG A 80 20.62 8.22 9.06
C ARG A 80 21.92 8.81 8.54
#